data_AF-A0A2X2F403-F1
#
_entry.id   AF-A0A2X2F403-F1
#
_cell.length_a   1.000
_cell.length_b   1.000
_cell.length_c   1.000
_cell.angle_alpha   90.00
_cell.angle_beta   90.00
_cell.angle_gamma   90.00
#
_symmetry.space_group_name_H-M   'P 1'
#
loop_
_entity.id
_entity.type
_entity.pdbx_description
1 polymer ?
#
loop_
_entity_poly.entity_id
_entity_poly.type
_entity_poly.pdbx_seq_one_letter_code
_entity_poly.pdbx_strand_id
1 'polypeptide(L)'
;MKRLIPFVLGLFSLSQNASGMDTPESLVKSFQADYLSWNNHALKVDSAHASIKAMELAEESYKKLLSKYTLPGFKGEPIAYGSEPAHDPQKENIISSAINGDNAIVRTEFPKPYYSPIYEYHLVKAQGRWYLNQVYLVDDEGHYPGL
;
A
#
# COMPACT_ATOMS: atom_id res chain seq x y z
N MET A 1 54.18 -1.20 36.07
CA MET A 1 52.97 -2.02 35.83
C MET A 1 51.80 -1.07 35.55
N LYS A 2 51.36 -0.94 34.29
CA LYS A 2 50.25 -0.04 33.89
C LYS A 2 48.99 -0.89 33.69
N ARG A 3 47.91 -0.58 34.43
CA ARG A 3 46.61 -1.25 34.32
C ARG A 3 45.81 -0.60 33.19
N LEU A 4 45.34 -1.38 32.22
CA LEU A 4 44.35 -0.97 31.23
C LEU A 4 42.94 -1.10 31.83
N ILE A 5 42.11 -0.08 31.64
CA ILE A 5 40.67 -0.08 31.92
C ILE A 5 39.97 -0.40 30.60
N PRO A 6 39.05 -1.38 30.51
CA PRO A 6 38.26 -1.58 29.31
C PRO A 6 37.10 -0.57 29.28
N PHE A 7 37.06 0.23 28.21
CA PHE A 7 35.95 1.09 27.87
C PHE A 7 34.88 0.22 27.18
N VAL A 8 33.78 -0.08 27.88
CA VAL A 8 32.62 -0.76 27.27
C VAL A 8 31.75 0.30 26.62
N LEU A 9 31.86 0.44 25.30
CA LEU A 9 30.87 1.18 24.51
C LEU A 9 29.64 0.29 24.31
N GLY A 10 28.63 0.47 25.16
CA GLY A 10 27.30 -0.07 24.94
C GLY A 10 26.60 0.71 23.82
N LEU A 11 26.48 0.12 22.64
CA LEU A 11 25.58 0.59 21.59
C LEU A 11 24.15 0.16 21.95
N PHE A 12 23.43 1.01 22.69
CA PHE A 12 21.98 0.90 22.78
C PHE A 12 21.38 1.34 21.45
N SER A 13 21.07 0.36 20.58
CA SER A 13 20.21 0.63 19.43
C SER A 13 18.79 0.80 19.95
N LEU A 14 18.36 2.06 20.05
CA LEU A 14 16.96 2.43 20.18
C LEU A 14 16.24 1.92 18.92
N SER A 15 15.56 0.77 19.02
CA SER A 15 14.57 0.38 18.02
C SER A 15 13.48 1.45 18.05
N GLN A 16 13.48 2.32 17.05
CA GLN A 16 12.41 3.27 16.83
C GLN A 16 11.15 2.48 16.50
N ASN A 17 10.05 2.83 17.17
CA ASN A 17 8.72 2.26 17.02
C ASN A 17 8.37 2.01 15.54
N ALA A 18 8.44 0.76 15.10
CA ALA A 18 7.79 0.32 13.87
C ALA A 18 6.29 0.36 14.16
N SER A 19 5.58 1.28 13.53
CA SER A 19 4.14 1.45 13.75
C SER A 19 3.38 1.10 12.47
N GLY A 20 2.57 0.04 12.56
CA GLY A 20 1.41 -0.21 11.69
C GLY A 20 1.60 -1.10 10.46
N MET A 21 2.81 -1.28 9.93
CA MET A 21 3.05 -1.97 8.64
C MET A 21 4.06 -3.13 8.75
N ASP A 22 4.10 -3.78 9.92
CA ASP A 22 5.08 -4.83 10.21
C ASP A 22 4.77 -6.16 9.51
N THR A 23 3.50 -6.34 9.10
CA THR A 23 3.07 -7.51 8.33
C THR A 23 2.51 -7.08 6.96
N PRO A 24 2.52 -7.98 5.96
CA PRO A 24 1.92 -7.71 4.66
C PRO A 24 0.45 -7.29 4.76
N GLU A 25 -0.34 -7.96 5.60
CA GLU A 25 -1.76 -7.69 5.81
C GLU A 25 -2.00 -6.31 6.43
N SER A 26 -1.16 -5.91 7.38
CA SER A 26 -1.29 -4.61 8.04
C SER A 26 -0.91 -3.47 7.08
N LEU A 27 0.06 -3.70 6.18
CA LEU A 27 0.37 -2.79 5.09
C LEU A 27 -0.83 -2.65 4.12
N VAL A 28 -1.41 -3.77 3.68
CA VAL A 28 -2.57 -3.75 2.76
C VAL A 28 -3.76 -3.00 3.38
N LYS A 29 -4.11 -3.27 4.64
CA LYS A 29 -5.18 -2.55 5.33
C LYS A 29 -4.91 -1.04 5.45
N SER A 30 -3.66 -0.67 5.72
CA SER A 30 -3.25 0.73 5.81
C SER A 30 -3.35 1.41 4.44
N PHE A 31 -2.90 0.74 3.38
CA PHE A 31 -3.04 1.20 2.01
C PHE A 31 -4.51 1.40 1.61
N GLN A 32 -5.39 0.44 1.90
CA GLN A 32 -6.83 0.54 1.61
C GLN A 32 -7.47 1.74 2.32
N ALA A 33 -7.14 1.99 3.59
CA ALA A 33 -7.64 3.13 4.35
C ALA A 33 -7.17 4.49 3.78
N ASP A 34 -5.88 4.58 3.42
CA ASP A 34 -5.33 5.77 2.77
C ASP A 34 -5.91 5.95 1.35
N TYR A 35 -6.11 4.86 0.61
CA TYR A 35 -6.72 4.89 -0.73
C TYR A 35 -8.15 5.42 -0.68
N LEU A 36 -8.97 4.93 0.26
CA LEU A 36 -10.32 5.45 0.46
C LEU A 36 -10.30 6.96 0.76
N SER A 37 -9.39 7.40 1.61
CA SER A 37 -9.22 8.82 1.94
C SER A 37 -8.82 9.64 0.72
N TRP A 38 -7.89 9.14 -0.10
CA TRP A 38 -7.47 9.76 -1.35
C TRP A 38 -8.60 9.80 -2.39
N ASN A 39 -9.33 8.70 -2.60
CA ASN A 39 -10.45 8.65 -3.54
C ASN A 39 -11.51 9.71 -3.19
N ASN A 40 -11.87 9.81 -1.91
CA ASN A 40 -12.81 10.81 -1.42
C ASN A 40 -12.28 12.25 -1.59
N HIS A 41 -10.97 12.46 -1.48
CA HIS A 41 -10.34 13.73 -1.80
C HIS A 41 -10.40 14.04 -3.30
N ALA A 42 -10.08 13.07 -4.16
CA ALA A 42 -10.11 13.20 -5.60
C ALA A 42 -11.52 13.59 -6.11
N LEU A 43 -12.58 12.95 -5.59
CA LEU A 43 -13.97 13.34 -5.90
C LEU A 43 -14.29 14.80 -5.52
N LYS A 44 -13.80 15.26 -4.37
CA LYS A 44 -14.00 16.67 -3.95
C LYS A 44 -13.25 17.63 -4.88
N VAL A 45 -12.01 17.29 -5.24
CA VAL A 45 -11.20 18.08 -6.18
C VAL A 45 -11.87 18.14 -7.55
N ASP A 46 -12.39 17.02 -8.04
CA ASP A 46 -13.11 16.89 -9.31
C ASP A 46 -14.35 17.78 -9.37
N SER A 47 -15.12 17.82 -8.28
CA SER A 47 -16.29 18.70 -8.18
C SER A 47 -15.98 20.20 -8.15
N ALA A 48 -14.74 20.57 -7.83
CA ALA A 48 -14.33 21.95 -7.55
C ALA A 48 -13.46 22.59 -8.66
N HIS A 49 -12.99 21.81 -9.64
CA HIS A 49 -12.05 22.27 -10.66
C HIS A 49 -12.47 21.82 -12.06
N ALA A 50 -11.92 22.46 -13.09
CA ALA A 50 -12.03 21.94 -14.45
C ALA A 50 -11.34 20.56 -14.58
N SER A 51 -11.89 19.68 -15.41
CA SER A 51 -11.48 18.26 -15.51
C SER A 51 -9.96 18.03 -15.63
N ILE A 52 -9.25 18.75 -16.50
CA ILE A 52 -7.78 18.62 -16.63
C ILE A 52 -7.09 18.94 -15.31
N LYS A 53 -7.49 20.04 -14.65
CA LYS A 53 -6.86 20.47 -13.40
C LYS A 53 -7.17 19.53 -12.25
N ALA A 54 -8.39 18.99 -12.22
CA ALA A 54 -8.78 18.00 -11.23
C ALA A 54 -7.93 16.73 -11.33
N MET A 55 -7.75 16.21 -12.55
CA MET A 55 -6.93 15.02 -12.80
C MET A 55 -5.47 15.23 -12.37
N GLU A 56 -4.86 16.37 -12.71
CA GLU A 56 -3.49 16.70 -12.26
C GLU A 56 -3.34 16.66 -10.73
N LEU A 57 -4.28 17.27 -10.00
CA LEU A 57 -4.26 17.34 -8.54
C LEU A 57 -4.52 15.98 -7.90
N ALA A 58 -5.43 15.19 -8.48
CA ALA A 58 -5.69 13.82 -8.05
C ALA A 58 -4.45 12.93 -8.26
N GLU A 59 -3.76 13.04 -9.39
CA GLU A 59 -2.51 12.31 -9.66
C GLU A 59 -1.39 12.72 -8.71
N GLU A 60 -1.20 14.01 -8.47
CA GLU A 60 -0.16 14.50 -7.56
C GLU A 60 -0.38 13.98 -6.14
N SER A 61 -1.62 14.03 -5.65
CA SER A 61 -1.96 13.49 -4.33
C SER A 61 -1.87 11.96 -4.28
N TYR A 62 -2.15 11.25 -5.38
CA TYR A 62 -1.97 9.80 -5.46
C TYR A 62 -0.50 9.42 -5.37
N LYS A 63 0.39 10.13 -6.10
CA LYS A 63 1.84 9.92 -6.01
C LYS A 63 2.37 10.10 -4.59
N LYS A 64 1.84 11.08 -3.85
CA LYS A 64 2.16 11.27 -2.42
C LYS A 64 1.70 10.09 -1.57
N LEU A 65 0.51 9.53 -1.82
CA LEU A 65 0.03 8.31 -1.18
C LEU A 65 0.97 7.13 -1.49
N LEU A 66 1.22 6.86 -2.77
CA LEU A 66 2.06 5.72 -3.21
C LEU A 66 3.45 5.78 -2.56
N SER A 67 4.04 6.97 -2.44
CA SER A 67 5.37 7.14 -1.82
C SER A 67 5.47 6.62 -0.38
N LYS A 68 4.35 6.45 0.34
CA LYS A 68 4.31 5.85 1.67
C LYS A 68 4.46 4.33 1.62
N TYR A 69 3.92 3.70 0.58
CA TYR A 69 3.72 2.25 0.48
C TYR A 69 4.69 1.59 -0.49
N THR A 70 5.22 2.29 -1.48
CA THR A 70 6.04 1.71 -2.56
C THR A 70 7.52 2.06 -2.39
N LEU A 71 8.38 1.36 -3.13
CA LEU A 71 9.80 1.72 -3.20
C LEU A 71 10.02 3.07 -3.91
N PRO A 72 11.13 3.78 -3.62
CA PRO A 72 11.49 5.00 -4.33
C PRO A 72 11.58 4.78 -5.84
N GLY A 73 11.04 5.73 -6.62
CA GLY A 73 11.04 5.66 -8.09
C GLY A 73 9.93 4.80 -8.69
N PHE A 74 9.04 4.22 -7.87
CA PHE A 74 7.82 3.58 -8.36
C PHE A 74 6.97 4.60 -9.14
N LYS A 75 6.53 4.23 -10.35
CA LYS A 75 5.80 5.12 -11.26
C LYS A 75 4.29 5.07 -11.06
N GLY A 76 3.78 3.89 -10.72
CA GLY A 76 2.35 3.59 -10.70
C GLY A 76 1.73 3.49 -12.09
N GLU A 77 0.45 3.14 -12.10
CA GLU A 77 -0.46 3.08 -13.23
C GLU A 77 -1.33 4.36 -13.28
N PRO A 78 -2.07 4.60 -14.38
CA PRO A 78 -3.03 5.70 -14.45
C PRO A 78 -4.08 5.63 -13.33
N ILE A 79 -4.47 6.79 -12.80
CA ILE A 79 -5.41 6.84 -11.69
C ILE A 79 -6.85 6.60 -12.15
N ALA A 80 -7.62 5.96 -11.28
CA ALA A 80 -9.07 5.89 -11.35
C ALA A 80 -9.66 6.10 -9.95
N TYR A 81 -10.71 6.90 -9.87
CA TYR A 81 -11.45 7.18 -8.64
C TYR A 81 -12.94 7.29 -8.95
N GLY A 82 -13.79 7.03 -7.95
CA GLY A 82 -15.23 7.00 -8.15
C GLY A 82 -16.03 6.96 -6.85
N SER A 83 -17.35 7.10 -6.96
CA SER A 83 -18.28 7.05 -5.80
C SER A 83 -18.32 5.67 -5.12
N GLU A 84 -17.89 4.63 -5.81
CA GLU A 84 -17.60 3.30 -5.25
C GLU A 84 -16.10 3.03 -5.35
N PRO A 85 -15.31 3.35 -4.31
CA PRO A 85 -13.87 3.15 -4.30
C PRO A 85 -13.53 1.66 -4.47
N ALA A 86 -12.54 1.35 -5.32
CA ALA A 86 -12.15 -0.03 -5.62
C ALA A 86 -11.62 -0.79 -4.39
N HIS A 87 -10.94 -0.08 -3.48
CA HIS A 87 -10.25 -0.64 -2.33
C HIS A 87 -10.79 -0.10 -1.00
N ASP A 88 -12.10 -0.24 -0.78
CA ASP A 88 -12.77 0.16 0.46
C ASP A 88 -12.48 -0.88 1.58
N PRO A 89 -11.76 -0.51 2.65
CA PRO A 89 -11.36 -1.44 3.72
C PRO A 89 -12.53 -2.00 4.54
N GLN A 90 -13.74 -1.43 4.42
CA GLN A 90 -14.94 -1.96 5.07
C GLN A 90 -15.64 -3.06 4.25
N LYS A 91 -15.31 -3.15 2.96
CA LYS A 91 -15.96 -4.07 2.01
C LYS A 91 -14.99 -5.12 1.50
N GLU A 92 -13.73 -4.74 1.29
CA GLU A 92 -12.68 -5.63 0.81
C GLU A 92 -12.05 -6.41 1.97
N ASN A 93 -12.11 -7.74 1.90
CA ASN A 93 -11.67 -8.64 2.97
C ASN A 93 -10.41 -9.40 2.54
N ILE A 94 -9.44 -9.55 3.45
CA ILE A 94 -8.30 -10.45 3.23
C ILE A 94 -8.80 -11.90 3.33
N ILE A 95 -8.57 -12.68 2.29
CA ILE A 95 -8.95 -14.10 2.22
C ILE A 95 -7.76 -15.05 2.36
N SER A 96 -6.55 -14.60 2.01
CA SER A 96 -5.33 -15.36 2.25
C SER A 96 -4.10 -14.47 2.27
N SER A 97 -3.04 -14.95 2.92
CA SER A 97 -1.72 -14.33 2.90
C SER A 97 -0.66 -15.41 2.82
N ALA A 98 0.31 -15.22 1.94
CA ALA A 98 1.44 -16.13 1.78
C ALA A 98 2.74 -15.33 1.79
N ILE A 99 3.68 -15.72 2.65
CA ILE A 99 5.01 -15.11 2.76
C ILE A 99 6.05 -16.13 2.29
N ASN A 100 6.92 -15.70 1.37
CA ASN A 100 8.05 -16.49 0.88
C ASN A 100 9.32 -15.64 0.88
N GLY A 101 10.10 -15.76 1.96
CA GLY A 101 11.29 -14.95 2.19
C GLY A 101 10.94 -13.47 2.27
N ASP A 102 11.53 -12.68 1.36
CA ASP A 102 11.30 -11.24 1.25
C ASP A 102 10.13 -10.87 0.33
N ASN A 103 9.30 -11.84 -0.09
CA ASN A 103 8.11 -11.57 -0.89
C ASN A 103 6.86 -12.01 -0.14
N ALA A 104 5.75 -11.32 -0.39
CA ALA A 104 4.44 -11.74 0.10
C ALA A 104 3.35 -11.46 -0.94
N ILE A 105 2.33 -12.31 -0.93
CA ILE A 105 1.09 -12.10 -1.67
C ILE A 105 -0.06 -12.10 -0.67
N VAL A 106 -0.78 -10.99 -0.60
CA VAL A 106 -2.02 -10.88 0.17
C VAL A 106 -3.17 -10.86 -0.81
N ARG A 107 -4.04 -11.87 -0.74
CA ARG A 107 -5.24 -11.95 -1.57
C ARG A 107 -6.42 -11.39 -0.80
N THR A 108 -7.20 -10.57 -1.48
CA THR A 108 -8.43 -9.99 -0.96
C THR A 108 -9.60 -10.30 -1.87
N GLU A 109 -10.80 -10.18 -1.33
CA GLU A 109 -12.06 -10.27 -2.06
C GLU A 109 -12.91 -9.04 -1.73
N PHE A 110 -13.53 -8.45 -2.75
CA PHE A 110 -14.55 -7.41 -2.59
C PHE A 110 -15.92 -8.01 -2.93
N PRO A 111 -16.75 -8.44 -1.95
CA PRO A 111 -18.01 -9.10 -2.26
C PRO A 111 -19.00 -8.16 -2.96
N LYS A 112 -19.55 -8.57 -4.11
CA LYS A 112 -20.74 -7.93 -4.72
C LYS A 112 -21.78 -8.98 -5.13
N PRO A 113 -23.08 -8.60 -5.30
CA PRO A 113 -24.17 -9.55 -5.51
C PRO A 113 -24.08 -10.50 -6.72
N TYR A 114 -23.17 -10.27 -7.68
CA TYR A 114 -23.03 -11.08 -8.90
C TYR A 114 -21.59 -11.40 -9.30
N TYR A 115 -20.61 -10.74 -8.67
CA TYR A 115 -19.19 -10.89 -8.94
C TYR A 115 -18.42 -10.37 -7.74
N SER A 116 -17.44 -11.14 -7.26
CA SER A 116 -16.56 -10.71 -6.18
C SER A 116 -15.15 -10.53 -6.75
N PRO A 117 -14.74 -9.30 -7.11
CA PRO A 117 -13.36 -9.05 -7.51
C PRO A 117 -12.37 -9.62 -6.50
N ILE A 118 -11.41 -10.39 -6.99
CA ILE A 118 -10.26 -10.83 -6.21
C ILE A 118 -9.09 -9.93 -6.56
N TYR A 119 -8.43 -9.37 -5.54
CA TYR A 119 -7.18 -8.66 -5.75
C TYR A 119 -6.02 -9.42 -5.14
N GLU A 120 -4.86 -9.29 -5.78
CA GLU A 120 -3.59 -9.72 -5.22
C GLU A 120 -2.70 -8.51 -5.00
N TYR A 121 -2.37 -8.26 -3.75
CA TYR A 121 -1.33 -7.31 -3.37
C TYR A 121 -0.02 -8.06 -3.33
N HIS A 122 0.90 -7.70 -4.21
CA HIS A 122 2.25 -8.24 -4.26
C HIS A 122 3.19 -7.30 -3.52
N LEU A 123 3.88 -7.83 -2.51
CA LEU A 123 4.72 -7.05 -1.61
C LEU A 123 6.15 -7.58 -1.60
N VAL A 124 7.08 -6.67 -1.37
CA VAL A 124 8.50 -6.96 -1.19
C VAL A 124 9.00 -6.38 0.12
N LYS A 125 9.84 -7.12 0.85
CA LYS A 125 10.53 -6.66 2.04
C LYS A 125 11.87 -6.07 1.64
N ALA A 126 12.11 -4.83 2.02
CA ALA A 126 13.40 -4.18 1.85
C ALA A 126 13.69 -3.33 3.09
N GLN A 127 14.96 -3.27 3.51
CA GLN A 127 15.39 -2.42 4.63
C GLN A 127 14.57 -2.63 5.92
N GLY A 128 14.12 -3.88 6.16
CA GLY A 128 13.37 -4.25 7.35
C GLY A 128 11.86 -3.97 7.32
N ARG A 129 11.31 -3.41 6.23
CA ARG A 129 9.87 -3.12 6.10
C ARG A 129 9.29 -3.67 4.80
N TRP A 130 7.98 -3.89 4.80
CA TRP A 130 7.23 -4.25 3.59
C TRP A 130 6.96 -3.02 2.72
N TYR A 131 6.89 -3.26 1.42
CA TYR A 131 6.49 -2.31 0.39
C TYR A 131 5.52 -2.98 -0.57
N LEU A 132 4.52 -2.23 -1.00
CA LEU A 132 3.66 -2.61 -2.10
C LEU A 132 4.44 -2.49 -3.42
N ASN A 133 4.45 -3.56 -4.21
CA ASN A 133 5.13 -3.63 -5.49
C ASN A 133 4.14 -3.58 -6.67
N GLN A 134 2.99 -4.24 -6.53
CA GLN A 134 1.92 -4.25 -7.55
C GLN A 134 0.60 -4.66 -6.90
N VAL A 135 -0.52 -4.21 -7.47
CA VAL A 135 -1.84 -4.80 -7.22
C VAL A 135 -2.34 -5.43 -8.52
N TYR A 136 -2.91 -6.62 -8.46
CA TYR A 136 -3.59 -7.21 -9.60
C TYR A 136 -5.07 -7.38 -9.29
N LEU A 137 -5.94 -7.07 -10.25
CA LEU A 137 -7.26 -7.69 -10.32
C LEU A 137 -7.08 -9.08 -10.92
N VAL A 138 -7.61 -10.11 -10.27
CA VAL A 138 -7.47 -11.50 -10.70
C VAL A 138 -8.83 -12.12 -10.97
N ASP A 139 -8.97 -12.72 -12.15
CA ASP A 139 -10.11 -13.51 -12.55
C ASP A 139 -9.66 -14.75 -13.34
N ASP A 140 -10.60 -15.46 -13.97
CA ASP A 140 -10.34 -16.66 -14.76
C ASP A 140 -9.51 -16.40 -16.02
N GLU A 141 -9.46 -15.16 -16.51
CA GLU A 141 -8.75 -14.76 -17.72
C GLU A 141 -7.32 -14.29 -17.45
N GLY A 142 -7.02 -13.83 -16.23
CA GLY A 142 -5.64 -13.58 -15.81
C GLY A 142 -5.45 -12.59 -14.67
N HIS A 143 -4.28 -11.93 -14.69
CA HIS A 143 -3.88 -10.91 -13.72
C HIS A 143 -3.78 -9.57 -14.45
N TYR A 144 -4.63 -8.63 -14.08
CA TYR A 144 -4.68 -7.30 -14.68
C TYR A 144 -4.01 -6.29 -13.74
N PRO A 145 -2.92 -5.64 -14.17
CA PRO A 145 -2.19 -4.72 -13.31
C PRO A 145 -3.06 -3.51 -12.97
N GLY A 146 -3.05 -3.17 -11.69
CA GLY A 146 -3.42 -1.87 -11.15
C GLY A 146 -2.35 -1.40 -10.17
N LEU A 147 -2.48 -0.15 -9.70
CA LEU A 147 -1.53 0.61 -8.87
C LEU A 147 -0.53 1.47 -9.64
#